data_AF-A0A5B0G2U8-F1
#
_entry.id   AF-A0A5B0G2U8-F1
#
_cell.length_a   1.000
_cell.length_b   1.000
_cell.length_c   1.000
_cell.angle_alpha   90.00
_cell.angle_beta   90.00
_cell.angle_gamma   90.00
#
_symmetry.space_group_name_H-M   'P 1'
#
loop_
_entity.id
_entity.type
_entity.pdbx_description
1 polymer ?
#
loop_
_entity_poly.entity_id
_entity_poly.type
_entity_poly.pdbx_seq_one_letter_code
_entity_poly.pdbx_strand_id
1 'polypeptide(L)'
;MTMSARLTLMFFAALLSGCASRTPPPSAPVVRAPIVFSAAQPFSPEAEDVLFRALGLVGTPYRWGGNTPDSGFDCSGLIGYVYRDVTGISLPRTTREMISMQAANVGKEGLQTGDLIFFATNGGSQVSHAGIYVGEGRFVHAPATGGTVKLDSLSKAYWQKAYLSAKRVLQPEHLARNQ
;
A
#
# COMPACT_ATOMS: atom_id res chain seq x y z
N MET A 1 -105.90 -19.30 -23.28
CA MET A 1 -106.05 -17.84 -23.50
C MET A 1 -105.70 -17.13 -22.19
N THR A 2 -104.91 -16.07 -22.31
CA THR A 2 -104.11 -15.35 -21.30
C THR A 2 -104.82 -14.93 -20.01
N MET A 3 -104.11 -14.95 -18.85
CA MET A 3 -103.99 -13.91 -17.80
C MET A 3 -103.00 -14.45 -16.74
N SER A 4 -101.78 -13.92 -16.53
CA SER A 4 -101.35 -12.64 -15.93
C SER A 4 -101.31 -12.64 -14.39
N ALA A 5 -100.29 -11.95 -13.85
CA ALA A 5 -99.99 -11.53 -12.46
C ALA A 5 -98.89 -12.36 -11.75
N ARG A 6 -97.62 -11.94 -11.78
CA ARG A 6 -96.91 -10.83 -11.09
C ARG A 6 -96.62 -11.07 -9.60
N LEU A 7 -95.31 -10.97 -9.31
CA LEU A 7 -94.65 -10.62 -8.03
C LEU A 7 -94.80 -11.65 -6.91
N THR A 8 -93.74 -12.08 -6.22
CA THR A 8 -93.03 -11.27 -5.22
C THR A 8 -91.80 -12.04 -4.69
N LEU A 9 -90.70 -11.32 -4.41
CA LEU A 9 -89.61 -11.57 -3.44
C LEU A 9 -88.84 -12.92 -3.47
N MET A 10 -87.60 -13.04 -3.01
CA MET A 10 -86.41 -12.22 -2.78
C MET A 10 -85.38 -13.25 -2.26
N PHE A 11 -84.11 -13.01 -2.53
CA PHE A 11 -82.96 -13.36 -1.68
C PHE A 11 -82.79 -14.83 -1.22
N PHE A 12 -81.71 -15.47 -1.65
CA PHE A 12 -80.67 -15.80 -0.68
C PHE A 12 -79.29 -15.83 -1.33
N ALA A 13 -78.39 -15.11 -0.68
CA ALA A 13 -77.02 -14.82 -1.08
C ALA A 13 -76.04 -15.81 -0.42
N ALA A 14 -74.76 -15.63 -0.79
CA ALA A 14 -73.54 -16.26 -0.28
C ALA A 14 -73.16 -17.55 -1.04
N LEU A 15 -71.98 -17.66 -1.64
CA LEU A 15 -70.66 -17.36 -1.08
C LEU A 15 -69.67 -16.97 -2.18
N LEU A 16 -69.16 -15.73 -2.15
CA LEU A 16 -67.90 -15.35 -2.80
C LEU A 16 -66.93 -14.96 -1.70
N SER A 17 -66.13 -15.94 -1.28
CA SER A 17 -65.00 -15.73 -0.37
C SER A 17 -63.93 -14.94 -1.11
N GLY A 18 -63.84 -13.64 -0.85
CA GLY A 18 -62.80 -12.77 -1.37
C GLY A 18 -61.50 -12.99 -0.60
N CYS A 19 -60.45 -13.45 -1.29
CA CYS A 19 -59.09 -13.45 -0.74
C CYS A 19 -58.58 -12.00 -0.64
N ALA A 20 -58.59 -11.45 0.57
CA ALA A 20 -57.95 -10.17 0.86
C ALA A 20 -56.43 -10.38 1.02
N SER A 21 -55.68 -10.23 -0.08
CA SER A 21 -54.21 -10.17 -0.03
C SER A 21 -53.78 -8.82 0.56
N ARG A 22 -53.20 -8.83 1.76
CA ARG A 22 -52.57 -7.63 2.34
C ARG A 22 -51.25 -7.37 1.62
N THR A 23 -51.11 -6.23 0.97
CA THR A 23 -49.81 -5.75 0.49
C THR A 23 -48.91 -5.41 1.68
N PRO A 24 -47.64 -5.88 1.71
CA PRO A 24 -46.67 -5.40 2.69
C PRO A 24 -46.47 -3.90 2.54
N PRO A 25 -46.29 -3.14 3.64
CA PRO A 25 -45.93 -1.73 3.55
C PRO A 25 -44.61 -1.58 2.76
N PRO A 26 -44.45 -0.52 1.96
CA PRO A 26 -43.21 -0.27 1.24
C PRO A 26 -42.07 -0.16 2.25
N SER A 27 -41.05 -1.00 2.06
CA SER A 27 -39.83 -0.95 2.86
C SER A 27 -39.19 0.43 2.70
N ALA A 28 -38.91 1.10 3.82
CA ALA A 28 -38.22 2.39 3.80
C ALA A 28 -36.93 2.28 2.98
N PRO A 29 -36.54 3.32 2.22
CA PRO A 29 -35.29 3.30 1.48
C PRO A 29 -34.15 3.13 2.47
N VAL A 30 -33.44 2.00 2.38
CA VAL A 30 -32.19 1.79 3.09
C VAL A 30 -31.19 2.77 2.48
N VAL A 31 -31.02 3.92 3.12
CA VAL A 31 -29.93 4.85 2.82
C VAL A 31 -28.65 4.12 3.18
N ARG A 32 -28.05 3.44 2.20
CA ARG A 32 -26.69 2.93 2.33
C ARG A 32 -25.80 4.14 2.54
N ALA A 33 -25.13 4.20 3.68
CA ALA A 33 -24.07 5.17 3.90
C ALA A 33 -23.13 5.14 2.68
N PRO A 34 -22.64 6.29 2.20
CA PRO A 34 -21.68 6.29 1.12
C PRO A 34 -20.52 5.38 1.53
N ILE A 35 -20.15 4.46 0.64
CA ILE A 35 -18.89 3.74 0.76
C ILE A 35 -17.82 4.81 0.68
N VAL A 36 -17.32 5.23 1.84
CA VAL A 36 -16.13 6.07 1.91
C VAL A 36 -15.02 5.15 1.45
N PHE A 37 -14.67 5.25 0.16
CA PHE A 37 -13.40 4.73 -0.31
C PHE A 37 -12.34 5.44 0.53
N SER A 38 -11.79 4.74 1.51
CA SER A 38 -10.57 5.20 2.16
C SER A 38 -9.56 5.32 1.03
N ALA A 39 -9.27 6.57 0.63
CA ALA A 39 -8.19 6.84 -0.29
C ALA A 39 -6.98 6.07 0.22
N ALA A 40 -6.33 5.31 -0.67
CA ALA A 40 -5.08 4.63 -0.38
C ALA A 40 -4.24 5.57 0.49
N GLN A 41 -3.92 5.13 1.71
CA GLN A 41 -3.32 5.98 2.76
C GLN A 41 -2.28 6.88 2.10
N PRO A 42 -2.47 8.22 2.11
CA PRO A 42 -1.43 9.09 1.58
C PRO A 42 -0.20 8.79 2.44
N PHE A 43 0.84 8.23 1.83
CA PHE A 43 2.15 8.18 2.46
C PHE A 43 2.52 9.63 2.82
N SER A 44 3.30 9.84 3.88
CA SER A 44 3.62 11.21 4.31
C SER A 44 4.31 11.99 3.18
N PRO A 45 4.23 13.33 3.15
CA PRO A 45 4.92 14.14 2.13
C PRO A 45 6.40 13.78 1.99
N GLU A 46 7.07 13.44 3.09
CA GLU A 46 8.47 13.03 3.11
C GLU A 46 8.68 11.65 2.46
N ALA A 47 7.72 10.73 2.57
CA ALA A 47 7.76 9.46 1.87
C ALA A 47 7.62 9.65 0.35
N GLU A 48 6.79 10.60 -0.07
CA GLU A 48 6.65 11.01 -1.47
C GLU A 48 7.94 11.68 -2.00
N ASP A 49 8.57 12.55 -1.21
CA ASP A 49 9.85 13.15 -1.58
C ASP A 49 10.98 12.11 -1.64
N VAL A 50 11.01 11.14 -0.70
CA VAL A 50 11.95 10.00 -0.75
C VAL A 50 11.73 9.17 -2.01
N LEU A 51 10.48 8.93 -2.41
CA LEU A 51 10.13 8.24 -3.64
C LEU A 51 10.68 8.98 -4.86
N PHE A 52 10.34 10.26 -5.04
CA PHE A 52 10.77 11.04 -6.19
C PHE A 52 12.29 11.16 -6.23
N ARG A 53 12.92 11.39 -5.08
CA ARG A 53 14.36 11.49 -4.98
C ARG A 53 15.05 10.17 -5.33
N ALA A 54 14.56 9.03 -4.83
CA ALA A 54 15.13 7.73 -5.19
C ALA A 54 14.98 7.44 -6.68
N LEU A 55 13.81 7.70 -7.27
CA LEU A 55 13.55 7.50 -8.69
C LEU A 55 14.42 8.41 -9.58
N GLY A 56 14.63 9.67 -9.19
CA GLY A 56 15.47 10.61 -9.93
C GLY A 56 16.94 10.21 -9.99
N LEU A 57 17.39 9.27 -9.15
CA LEU A 57 18.76 8.75 -9.14
C LEU A 57 18.93 7.48 -9.99
N VAL A 58 17.85 6.93 -10.55
CA VAL A 58 17.92 5.79 -11.47
C VAL A 58 18.81 6.13 -12.66
N GLY A 59 19.69 5.20 -13.02
CA GLY A 59 20.73 5.39 -14.04
C GLY A 59 22.08 5.82 -13.48
N THR A 60 22.15 6.31 -12.24
CA THR A 60 23.44 6.69 -11.62
C THR A 60 24.37 5.47 -11.49
N PRO A 61 25.65 5.54 -11.87
CA PRO A 61 26.57 4.40 -11.79
C PRO A 61 26.74 3.85 -10.37
N TYR A 62 26.88 2.53 -10.26
CA TYR A 62 27.34 1.92 -9.03
C TYR A 62 28.82 2.22 -8.80
N ARG A 63 29.19 2.61 -7.57
CA ARG A 63 30.59 2.68 -7.10
C ARG A 63 30.66 2.22 -5.66
N TRP A 64 31.56 1.28 -5.38
CA TRP A 64 31.84 0.86 -4.00
C TRP A 64 32.31 2.05 -3.18
N GLY A 65 31.69 2.31 -2.03
CA GLY A 65 31.96 3.49 -1.21
C GLY A 65 31.27 4.77 -1.67
N GLY A 66 30.69 4.78 -2.89
CA GLY A 66 30.05 5.93 -3.49
C GLY A 66 28.79 6.37 -2.74
N ASN A 67 28.60 7.68 -2.61
CA ASN A 67 27.54 8.28 -1.79
C ASN A 67 27.04 9.64 -2.33
N THR A 68 27.31 9.95 -3.61
CA THR A 68 26.82 11.16 -4.30
C THR A 68 26.44 10.82 -5.75
N PRO A 69 25.58 11.62 -6.41
CA PRO A 69 25.22 11.41 -7.81
C PRO A 69 26.44 11.44 -8.74
N ASP A 70 27.35 12.41 -8.55
CA ASP A 70 28.52 12.60 -9.40
C ASP A 70 29.54 11.47 -9.24
N SER A 71 29.77 11.03 -8.01
CA SER A 71 30.69 9.91 -7.74
C SER A 71 30.07 8.54 -8.01
N GLY A 72 28.76 8.45 -8.19
CA GLY A 72 28.02 7.20 -8.12
C GLY A 72 27.75 6.70 -6.70
N PHE A 73 27.01 5.60 -6.60
CA PHE A 73 26.49 5.06 -5.33
C PHE A 73 26.84 3.59 -5.09
N ASP A 74 27.07 3.22 -3.83
CA ASP A 74 26.76 1.86 -3.36
C ASP A 74 25.36 1.80 -2.75
N CYS A 75 24.91 0.60 -2.37
CA CYS A 75 23.53 0.41 -1.89
C CYS A 75 23.19 1.25 -0.66
N SER A 76 24.08 1.25 0.33
CA SER A 76 23.94 2.07 1.54
C SER A 76 24.17 3.56 1.29
N GLY A 77 25.07 3.92 0.37
CA GLY A 77 25.37 5.30 -0.01
C GLY A 77 24.18 5.96 -0.71
N LEU A 78 23.47 5.22 -1.56
CA LEU A 78 22.20 5.67 -2.15
C LEU A 78 21.16 5.96 -1.05
N ILE A 79 20.94 5.01 -0.15
CA ILE A 79 19.97 5.14 0.94
C ILE A 79 20.29 6.36 1.81
N GLY A 80 21.54 6.47 2.28
CA GLY A 80 21.97 7.57 3.13
C GLY A 80 21.86 8.92 2.43
N TYR A 81 22.16 8.99 1.13
CA TYR A 81 22.03 10.21 0.34
C TYR A 81 20.57 10.67 0.22
N VAL A 82 19.67 9.77 -0.17
CA VAL A 82 18.24 10.08 -0.34
C VAL A 82 17.65 10.56 0.98
N TYR A 83 17.88 9.82 2.06
CA TYR A 83 17.31 10.16 3.37
C TYR A 83 17.85 11.46 3.93
N ARG A 84 19.17 11.66 3.89
CA ARG A 84 19.79 12.90 4.38
C ARG A 84 19.26 14.11 3.63
N ASP A 85 19.13 14.00 2.31
CA ASP A 85 18.75 15.14 1.48
C ASP A 85 17.28 15.53 1.66
N VAL A 86 16.38 14.54 1.70
CA VAL A 86 14.94 14.79 1.83
C VAL A 86 14.54 15.13 3.26
N THR A 87 15.13 14.46 4.24
CA THR A 87 14.61 14.48 5.63
C THR A 87 15.59 15.04 6.65
N GLY A 88 16.85 15.28 6.26
CA GLY A 88 17.94 15.60 7.19
C GLY A 88 18.41 14.41 8.04
N ILE A 89 17.74 13.25 7.97
CA ILE A 89 18.07 12.08 8.79
C ILE A 89 19.40 11.47 8.31
N SER A 90 20.37 11.43 9.23
CA SER A 90 21.65 10.77 9.00
C SER A 90 21.55 9.29 9.37
N LEU A 91 21.50 8.43 8.35
CA LEU A 91 21.50 6.99 8.53
C LEU A 91 22.93 6.43 8.70
N PRO A 92 23.09 5.28 9.37
CA PRO A 92 24.37 4.58 9.45
C PRO A 92 24.95 4.29 8.06
N ARG A 93 26.29 4.23 7.95
CA ARG A 93 26.94 4.13 6.63
C ARG A 93 26.81 2.75 5.99
N THR A 94 26.66 1.70 6.78
CA THR A 94 26.64 0.32 6.26
C THR A 94 25.27 -0.34 6.42
N THR A 95 24.96 -1.27 5.52
CA THR A 95 23.72 -2.06 5.59
C THR A 95 23.62 -2.90 6.87
N ARG A 96 24.76 -3.32 7.44
CA ARG A 96 24.84 -4.04 8.72
C ARG A 96 24.43 -3.18 9.90
N GLU A 97 24.83 -1.91 9.92
CA GLU A 97 24.40 -0.98 10.96
C GLU A 97 22.94 -0.57 10.75
N MET A 98 22.51 -0.33 9.50
CA MET A 98 21.13 0.04 9.19
C MET A 98 20.11 -1.05 9.56
N ILE A 99 20.40 -2.33 9.33
CA ILE A 99 19.46 -3.41 9.72
C ILE A 99 19.32 -3.53 11.25
N SER A 100 20.38 -3.17 11.99
CA SER A 100 20.44 -3.22 13.45
C SER A 100 20.05 -1.91 14.13
N MET A 101 19.75 -0.85 13.38
CA MET A 101 19.42 0.46 13.93
C MET A 101 18.08 0.41 14.68
N GLN A 102 17.91 1.36 15.62
CA GLN A 102 16.68 1.55 16.38
C GLN A 102 15.59 2.18 15.49
N ALA A 103 14.93 1.33 14.70
CA ALA A 103 13.79 1.66 13.86
C ALA A 103 12.78 0.50 13.86
N ALA A 104 11.51 0.82 13.63
CA ALA A 104 10.43 -0.17 13.64
C ALA A 104 10.65 -1.24 12.57
N ASN A 105 10.52 -2.51 12.95
CA ASN A 105 10.52 -3.62 11.99
C ASN A 105 9.18 -3.65 11.26
N VAL A 106 9.21 -3.93 9.96
CA VAL A 106 8.03 -3.97 9.10
C VAL A 106 7.90 -5.34 8.45
N GLY A 107 6.72 -5.95 8.56
CA GLY A 107 6.35 -7.16 7.82
C GLY A 107 6.12 -6.86 6.34
N LYS A 108 6.25 -7.86 5.46
CA LYS A 108 6.17 -7.65 3.99
C LYS A 108 4.83 -7.03 3.57
N GLU A 109 3.75 -7.47 4.20
CA GLU A 109 2.38 -6.98 4.03
C GLU A 109 2.17 -5.55 4.54
N GLY A 110 3.05 -5.06 5.41
CA GLY A 110 2.99 -3.72 5.99
C GLY A 110 3.90 -2.70 5.30
N LEU A 111 4.59 -3.06 4.21
CA LEU A 111 5.55 -2.20 3.52
C LEU A 111 4.89 -0.92 3.00
N GLN A 112 5.53 0.20 3.29
CA GLN A 112 5.15 1.54 2.85
C GLN A 112 6.31 2.21 2.14
N THR A 113 6.00 3.11 1.21
CA THR A 113 6.99 3.92 0.51
C THR A 113 7.96 4.57 1.51
N GLY A 114 9.25 4.49 1.19
CA GLY A 114 10.33 4.92 2.07
C GLY A 114 10.95 3.80 2.89
N ASP A 115 10.21 2.73 3.25
CA ASP A 115 10.76 1.65 4.08
C ASP A 115 12.06 1.08 3.49
N LEU A 116 13.05 0.86 4.35
CA LEU A 116 14.31 0.23 3.96
C LEU A 116 14.13 -1.27 3.95
N ILE A 117 14.51 -1.92 2.86
CA ILE A 117 14.44 -3.38 2.73
C ILE A 117 15.84 -3.97 2.63
N PHE A 118 16.06 -5.11 3.30
CA PHE A 118 17.37 -5.72 3.47
C PHE A 118 17.42 -7.13 2.92
N PHE A 119 18.57 -7.49 2.33
CA PHE A 119 18.74 -8.75 1.63
C PHE A 119 20.09 -9.44 1.94
N ALA A 120 20.10 -10.78 1.87
CA ALA A 120 21.29 -11.63 1.87
C ALA A 120 21.64 -12.08 0.44
N THR A 121 22.01 -11.14 -0.44
CA THR A 121 22.35 -11.42 -1.85
C THR A 121 23.65 -12.23 -2.00
N ASN A 122 24.53 -12.17 -1.01
CA ASN A 122 25.75 -13.00 -0.95
C ASN A 122 25.47 -14.42 -0.37
N GLY A 123 24.22 -14.74 -0.06
CA GLY A 123 23.81 -16.00 0.57
C GLY A 123 23.88 -15.97 2.10
N GLY A 124 23.35 -17.04 2.72
CA GLY A 124 23.28 -17.17 4.17
C GLY A 124 22.19 -16.30 4.80
N SER A 125 22.41 -15.90 6.06
CA SER A 125 21.47 -15.09 6.86
C SER A 125 21.94 -13.64 7.09
N GLN A 126 23.12 -13.28 6.60
CA GLN A 126 23.72 -11.98 6.86
C GLN A 126 23.37 -10.97 5.78
N VAL A 127 23.03 -9.76 6.21
CA VAL A 127 22.77 -8.66 5.28
C VAL A 127 24.01 -8.35 4.44
N SER A 128 23.79 -8.24 3.14
CA SER A 128 24.80 -7.88 2.14
C SER A 128 24.32 -6.81 1.17
N HIS A 129 23.01 -6.55 1.13
CA HIS A 129 22.41 -5.57 0.24
C HIS A 129 21.17 -4.93 0.83
N ALA A 130 20.81 -3.73 0.36
CA ALA A 130 19.62 -3.01 0.78
C ALA A 130 19.04 -2.14 -0.36
N GLY A 131 17.78 -1.72 -0.19
CA GLY A 131 17.12 -0.79 -1.10
C GLY A 131 16.03 0.02 -0.39
N ILE A 132 15.48 1.01 -1.11
CA ILE A 132 14.36 1.84 -0.66
C ILE A 132 13.10 1.32 -1.33
N TYR A 133 12.10 0.92 -0.54
CA TYR A 133 10.80 0.52 -1.06
C TYR A 133 10.05 1.74 -1.61
N VAL A 134 9.50 1.61 -2.83
CA VAL A 134 8.86 2.70 -3.57
C VAL A 134 7.42 2.37 -3.98
N GLY A 135 6.78 1.48 -3.21
CA GLY A 135 5.40 1.08 -3.44
C GLY A 135 5.24 -0.09 -4.42
N GLU A 136 4.06 -0.71 -4.40
CA GLU A 136 3.63 -1.74 -5.35
C GLU A 136 4.60 -2.92 -5.51
N GLY A 137 5.27 -3.33 -4.43
CA GLY A 137 6.24 -4.43 -4.47
C GLY A 137 7.58 -4.05 -5.12
N ARG A 138 7.83 -2.77 -5.41
CA ARG A 138 9.04 -2.29 -6.09
C ARG A 138 9.98 -1.55 -5.14
N PHE A 139 11.25 -1.53 -5.49
CA PHE A 139 12.28 -0.85 -4.72
C PHE A 139 13.41 -0.34 -5.61
N VAL A 140 14.04 0.76 -5.19
CA VAL A 140 15.21 1.34 -5.85
C VAL A 140 16.47 0.94 -5.10
N HIS A 141 17.50 0.54 -5.83
CA HIS A 141 18.79 0.15 -5.26
C HIS A 141 19.96 0.35 -6.24
N ALA A 142 21.18 0.46 -5.70
CA ALA A 142 22.42 0.41 -6.47
C ALA A 142 23.00 -1.03 -6.42
N PRO A 143 22.94 -1.82 -7.50
CA PRO A 143 23.05 -3.29 -7.43
C PRO A 143 24.45 -3.84 -7.18
N ALA A 144 25.43 -3.49 -8.02
CA ALA A 144 26.81 -3.97 -7.97
C ALA A 144 27.67 -3.25 -9.02
N THR A 145 28.99 -3.46 -8.97
CA THR A 145 29.96 -2.96 -9.95
C THR A 145 29.54 -3.29 -11.39
N GLY A 146 29.63 -2.30 -12.28
CA GLY A 146 29.17 -2.42 -13.67
C GLY A 146 27.67 -2.17 -13.88
N GLY A 147 26.89 -2.10 -12.80
CA GLY A 147 25.48 -1.71 -12.85
C GLY A 147 25.25 -0.23 -12.57
N THR A 148 23.98 0.16 -12.64
CA THR A 148 23.47 1.48 -12.30
C THR A 148 22.32 1.34 -11.29
N VAL A 149 22.04 2.43 -10.57
CA VAL A 149 20.83 2.53 -9.74
C VAL A 149 19.62 2.19 -10.60
N LYS A 150 18.76 1.30 -10.11
CA LYS A 150 17.62 0.80 -10.87
C LYS A 150 16.45 0.43 -9.96
N LEU A 151 15.30 0.26 -10.61
CA LEU A 151 14.10 -0.29 -10.00
C LEU A 151 14.10 -1.81 -10.15
N ASP A 152 13.81 -2.52 -9.06
CA ASP A 152 13.59 -3.96 -9.07
C ASP A 152 12.30 -4.32 -8.31
N SER A 153 11.84 -5.57 -8.47
CA SER A 153 10.57 -6.05 -7.90
C SER A 153 10.80 -7.18 -6.92
N LEU A 154 10.14 -7.09 -5.75
CA LEU A 154 10.05 -8.13 -4.74
C LEU A 154 9.33 -9.40 -5.23
N SER A 155 8.61 -9.34 -6.36
CA SER A 155 8.01 -10.53 -6.97
C SER A 155 9.01 -11.45 -7.67
N LYS A 156 10.24 -10.99 -7.95
CA LYS A 156 11.27 -11.83 -8.59
C LYS A 156 11.80 -12.86 -7.59
N ALA A 157 11.89 -14.12 -8.00
CA ALA A 157 12.35 -15.23 -7.15
C ALA A 157 13.71 -14.98 -6.47
N TYR A 158 14.65 -14.33 -7.18
CA TYR A 158 15.95 -13.91 -6.63
C TYR A 158 15.80 -13.06 -5.36
N TRP A 159 14.94 -12.03 -5.40
CA TRP A 159 14.70 -11.12 -4.28
C TRP A 159 13.87 -11.77 -3.17
N GLN A 160 12.92 -12.63 -3.53
CA GLN A 160 12.15 -13.39 -2.53
C GLN A 160 13.03 -14.30 -1.69
N LYS A 161 13.97 -15.00 -2.34
CA LYS A 161 14.93 -15.89 -1.67
C LYS A 161 15.91 -15.13 -0.78
N ALA A 162 16.30 -13.92 -1.17
CA ALA A 162 17.29 -13.13 -0.46
C ALA A 162 16.70 -12.21 0.63
N TYR A 163 15.39 -11.98 0.66
CA TYR A 163 14.76 -11.02 1.59
C TYR A 163 14.98 -11.42 3.06
N LEU A 164 15.45 -10.47 3.86
CA LEU A 164 15.67 -10.65 5.30
C LEU A 164 14.61 -9.94 6.13
N SER A 165 14.52 -8.61 6.00
CA SER A 165 13.64 -7.78 6.82
C SER A 165 13.43 -6.40 6.19
N ALA A 166 12.56 -5.60 6.81
CA ALA A 166 12.39 -4.19 6.50
C ALA A 166 12.36 -3.32 7.77
N LYS A 167 12.77 -2.06 7.62
CA LYS A 167 12.78 -1.04 8.66
C LYS A 167 12.03 0.22 8.21
N ARG A 168 11.17 0.75 9.08
CA ARG A 168 10.52 2.06 8.89
C ARG A 168 11.29 3.16 9.60
N VAL A 169 11.89 4.04 8.82
CA VAL A 169 12.62 5.22 9.33
C VAL A 169 11.68 6.41 9.47
N LEU A 170 10.81 6.63 8.49
CA LEU A 170 9.80 7.68 8.49
C LEU A 170 8.67 7.28 9.44
N GLN A 171 8.78 7.70 10.70
CA GLN A 171 7.71 7.56 11.68
C GLN A 171 7.07 8.93 11.94
N PRO A 172 5.75 9.01 12.19
CA PRO A 172 5.03 10.28 12.38
C PRO A 172 5.70 11.23 13.39
N GLU A 173 6.30 10.70 14.46
CA GLU A 173 6.97 11.48 15.49
C GLU A 173 8.29 12.12 15.05
N HIS A 174 8.96 11.59 14.01
CA HIS A 174 10.13 12.24 13.41
C HIS A 174 9.71 13.36 12.45
N LEU A 175 8.55 13.22 11.80
CA LEU A 175 8.01 14.20 10.86
C LEU A 175 7.53 15.47 11.59
N ALA A 176 6.96 15.31 12.79
CA ALA A 176 6.49 16.43 13.60
C ALA A 176 7.60 17.31 14.21
N ARG A 177 8.88 16.90 14.14
CA ARG A 177 10.02 17.65 14.71
C ARG A 177 10.75 18.53 13.68
N ASN A 178 10.47 18.35 12.39
CA ASN A 178 11.17 19.03 11.31
C ASN A 178 10.29 20.06 10.58
N GLN A 179 9.18 20.48 11.20
CA GLN A 179 8.33 21.58 10.74
C GLN A 179 8.54 22.83 11.61
#